data_AF-A0A6J3IF47-F1
#
_entry.id   AF-A0A6J3IF47-F1
#
_cell.length_a   1.000
_cell.length_b   1.000
_cell.length_c   1.000
_cell.angle_alpha   90.00
_cell.angle_beta   90.00
_cell.angle_gamma   90.00
#
_symmetry.space_group_name_H-M   'P 1'
#
loop_
_entity.id
_entity.type
_entity.pdbx_description
1 polymer ?
#
loop_
_entity_poly.entity_id
_entity_poly.type
_entity_poly.pdbx_seq_one_letter_code
_entity_poly.pdbx_strand_id
1 'polypeptide(L)'
;MVGIFFLPFILSGFGPRFKQEENLVFGKAHPPQPRVSAVPPRPLPSPLSLSTFFPSPTSSRFNWSHLTPLELKNRSVGLGTESTGQGNPHFTLEGQKFLIFGGSIHYFRVPREYWRDRLLKLKACGFNTVTTYVPWNLHEPERGRFDFSGNLDLEAFVLMASEIGLWVILRPGPYICSEIDLGGLPSWLLQDPRLLLRTTNKGFIEAVEKYFDHLIPRVIPLQYRQGGPVIAVQVENEYGSFNKDKKYMPYLHKALLRRGIVELLLTSDSEKNVLSGHTKGVLATINLQKLHRNTFSQLHKVQRDKPILIMEYWVGWFDRWGDKHHVTDAKEIEHTVSEFIKYEISFNVYMFHGGTNFGFLNGATNYGKHAGVVTSYDYDAVLTEAGDYTEKYFKLQKLFGSFSAIPLPQVPKLTPKAAYPPVRPSLFLPLWDALAYLNEPVRSHQPVNMENLPINNGSGQSYGLVLYEKSICSGGRLCAHARDMAQVFLDETMIGILNENNQNLHIPELRVCRYLRILVENQGRVNFSWQIQNERKGITGSVSINNSSLEGFTIYSLEMKMSFFERTGIMDSCSSMDVTLGDIGILGLRKHCTFLEPGFIQKTMRSSCLRRW
;
A
#
# COMPACT_ATOMS: atom_id res chain seq x y z
N MET A 1 -28.17 2.11 3.13
CA MET A 1 -26.85 1.64 2.67
C MET A 1 -27.08 0.46 1.74
N VAL A 2 -26.93 0.65 0.44
CA VAL A 2 -26.80 -0.48 -0.49
C VAL A 2 -25.31 -0.80 -0.53
N GLY A 3 -24.91 -1.83 0.20
CA GLY A 3 -23.56 -2.39 0.12
C GLY A 3 -23.58 -3.56 -0.85
N ILE A 4 -22.79 -3.48 -1.92
CA ILE A 4 -22.57 -4.62 -2.81
C ILE A 4 -21.39 -5.41 -2.23
N PHE A 5 -21.66 -6.62 -1.74
CA PHE A 5 -20.64 -7.51 -1.19
C PHE A 5 -20.33 -8.59 -2.22
N PHE A 6 -19.07 -8.67 -2.64
CA PHE A 6 -18.56 -9.86 -3.31
C PHE A 6 -18.16 -10.87 -2.23
N LEU A 7 -18.94 -11.92 -2.06
CA LEU A 7 -18.53 -13.08 -1.26
C LEU A 7 -17.91 -14.10 -2.21
N PRO A 8 -16.56 -14.18 -2.35
CA PRO A 8 -15.97 -15.45 -2.73
C PRO A 8 -16.35 -16.48 -1.66
N PHE A 9 -16.54 -17.74 -2.03
CA PHE A 9 -16.72 -18.83 -1.08
C PHE A 9 -15.46 -18.93 -0.19
N ILE A 10 -15.45 -18.19 0.93
CA ILE A 10 -14.53 -18.44 2.03
C ILE A 10 -15.07 -19.69 2.72
N LEU A 11 -14.56 -20.86 2.33
CA LEU A 11 -14.72 -22.04 3.15
C LEU A 11 -14.06 -21.76 4.50
N SER A 12 -14.88 -21.75 5.55
CA SER A 12 -14.47 -21.73 6.94
C SER A 12 -13.63 -22.96 7.24
N GLY A 13 -12.30 -22.82 7.19
CA GLY A 13 -11.35 -23.78 7.74
C GLY A 13 -11.29 -23.75 9.27
N PHE A 14 -12.45 -23.63 9.95
CA PHE A 14 -12.54 -23.66 11.42
C PHE A 14 -13.81 -24.39 11.84
N GLY A 15 -13.68 -25.68 12.13
CA GLY A 15 -14.66 -26.40 12.93
C GLY A 15 -14.58 -25.95 14.39
N PRO A 16 -15.70 -25.95 15.14
CA PRO A 16 -15.70 -25.58 16.55
C PRO A 16 -14.99 -26.66 17.37
N ARG A 17 -13.89 -26.31 18.06
CA ARG A 17 -13.38 -27.14 19.17
C ARG A 17 -14.23 -26.88 20.40
N PHE A 18 -15.15 -27.80 20.67
CA PHE A 18 -15.81 -27.94 21.96
C PHE A 18 -14.75 -28.15 23.06
N LYS A 19 -14.93 -27.46 24.19
CA LYS A 19 -14.24 -27.77 25.44
C LYS A 19 -14.61 -29.19 25.86
N GLN A 20 -13.60 -30.03 26.08
CA GLN A 20 -13.75 -31.27 26.83
C GLN A 20 -12.71 -31.24 27.96
N GLU A 21 -13.21 -31.10 29.19
CA GLU A 21 -12.46 -31.35 30.41
C GLU A 21 -12.18 -32.85 30.48
N GLU A 22 -10.91 -33.23 30.59
CA GLU A 22 -10.55 -34.55 31.11
C GLU A 22 -9.45 -34.42 32.17
N ASN A 23 -9.81 -34.97 33.33
CA ASN A 23 -9.00 -35.19 34.51
C ASN A 23 -7.77 -36.04 34.18
N LEU A 24 -6.59 -35.65 34.69
CA LEU A 24 -5.45 -36.55 34.77
C LEU A 24 -4.93 -36.63 36.20
N VAL A 25 -5.01 -37.86 36.70
CA VAL A 25 -4.69 -38.36 38.03
C VAL A 25 -3.17 -38.45 38.24
N PHE A 26 -2.77 -38.30 39.50
CA PHE A 26 -1.42 -38.42 40.07
C PHE A 26 -0.64 -39.70 39.70
N GLY A 27 0.68 -39.54 39.55
CA GLY A 27 1.68 -40.62 39.65
C GLY A 27 3.00 -40.10 40.23
N LYS A 28 3.48 -40.73 41.31
CA LYS A 28 4.59 -40.30 42.20
C LYS A 28 6.00 -40.58 41.65
N ALA A 29 6.95 -39.90 42.30
CA ALA A 29 8.39 -39.73 42.06
C ALA A 29 9.31 -40.95 42.29
N HIS A 30 10.57 -40.82 41.82
CA HIS A 30 11.80 -41.36 42.41
C HIS A 30 13.03 -40.42 42.18
N PRO A 31 14.11 -40.50 42.99
CA PRO A 31 14.89 -39.36 43.52
C PRO A 31 16.30 -39.15 42.88
N PRO A 32 17.10 -38.14 43.31
CA PRO A 32 18.08 -37.43 42.47
C PRO A 32 19.57 -37.80 42.72
N GLN A 33 20.45 -37.35 41.82
CA GLN A 33 21.91 -37.29 41.99
C GLN A 33 22.54 -36.02 41.34
N PRO A 34 23.76 -35.60 41.75
CA PRO A 34 24.04 -34.23 42.18
C PRO A 34 24.74 -33.29 41.17
N ARG A 35 24.79 -32.02 41.59
CA ARG A 35 25.24 -30.79 40.92
C ARG A 35 26.63 -30.83 40.29
N VAL A 36 26.75 -30.15 39.14
CA VAL A 36 28.00 -29.52 38.67
C VAL A 36 27.77 -28.01 38.57
N SER A 37 28.82 -27.27 38.95
CA SER A 37 28.94 -25.86 39.30
C SER A 37 28.44 -24.85 38.28
N ALA A 38 27.75 -23.81 38.80
CA ALA A 38 27.32 -22.63 38.08
C ALA A 38 28.49 -21.69 37.73
N VAL A 39 28.56 -21.28 36.47
CA VAL A 39 29.29 -20.08 36.03
C VAL A 39 28.32 -18.89 36.20
N PRO A 40 28.72 -17.77 36.83
CA PRO A 40 27.82 -16.63 37.00
C PRO A 40 27.44 -16.02 35.65
N PRO A 41 26.19 -15.53 35.49
CA PRO A 41 25.77 -14.86 34.27
C PRO A 41 26.61 -13.59 34.06
N ARG A 42 27.09 -13.39 32.83
CA ARG A 42 27.71 -12.13 32.41
C ARG A 42 26.73 -10.98 32.69
N PRO A 43 27.22 -9.82 33.17
CA PRO A 43 26.36 -8.66 33.35
C PRO A 43 25.71 -8.28 32.02
N LEU A 44 24.45 -7.86 32.08
CA LEU A 44 23.69 -7.25 31.00
C LEU A 44 24.55 -6.19 30.29
N PRO A 45 24.50 -6.08 28.95
CA PRO A 45 25.20 -5.01 28.27
C PRO A 45 24.71 -3.65 28.78
N SER A 46 25.67 -2.77 29.06
CA SER A 46 25.48 -1.39 29.49
C SER A 46 24.59 -0.58 28.52
N PRO A 47 23.99 0.53 28.99
CA PRO A 47 23.12 1.35 28.15
C PRO A 47 23.81 1.79 26.85
N LEU A 48 23.03 1.79 25.77
CA LEU A 48 23.39 2.20 24.42
C LEU A 48 24.09 3.58 24.44
N SER A 49 25.42 3.60 24.34
CA SER A 49 26.18 4.85 24.35
C SER A 49 26.41 5.36 22.93
N LEU A 50 25.47 6.15 22.41
CA LEU A 50 25.61 6.94 21.18
C LEU A 50 26.67 8.06 21.29
N SER A 51 27.24 8.25 22.49
CA SER A 51 28.32 9.19 22.80
C SER A 51 29.59 9.00 21.95
N THR A 52 29.73 7.88 21.25
CA THR A 52 30.87 7.64 20.34
C THR A 52 30.74 8.38 19.01
N PHE A 53 29.52 8.79 18.64
CA PHE A 53 29.24 9.50 17.39
C PHE A 53 28.79 10.96 17.59
N PHE A 54 28.27 11.30 18.78
CA PHE A 54 27.74 12.64 19.07
C PHE A 54 28.36 13.24 20.36
N PRO A 55 28.80 14.51 20.35
CA PRO A 55 29.16 15.27 21.55
C PRO A 55 27.95 15.52 22.47
N SER A 56 28.20 16.10 23.65
CA SER A 56 27.22 16.30 24.74
C SER A 56 25.88 16.91 24.30
N PRO A 57 24.73 16.47 24.87
CA PRO A 57 23.40 16.90 24.46
C PRO A 57 23.12 18.39 24.72
N THR A 58 22.36 19.03 23.83
CA THR A 58 21.91 20.42 23.94
C THR A 58 20.57 20.51 24.70
N SER A 59 20.42 21.48 25.62
CA SER A 59 19.20 21.64 26.44
C SER A 59 18.21 22.68 25.90
N SER A 60 18.36 23.13 24.65
CA SER A 60 17.53 24.19 24.09
C SER A 60 16.14 23.69 23.69
N ARG A 61 15.10 24.40 24.13
CA ARG A 61 13.74 24.25 23.59
C ARG A 61 13.71 24.79 22.15
N PHE A 62 12.97 24.12 21.28
CA PHE A 62 12.82 24.54 19.88
C PHE A 62 11.65 25.52 19.72
N ASN A 63 11.87 26.59 18.95
CA ASN A 63 10.80 27.48 18.49
C ASN A 63 10.83 27.57 16.96
N TRP A 64 9.82 27.01 16.30
CA TRP A 64 9.65 27.05 14.85
C TRP A 64 8.35 27.71 14.43
N SER A 65 7.74 28.54 15.29
CA SER A 65 6.49 29.21 14.95
C SER A 65 6.63 30.01 13.64
N HIS A 66 7.77 30.68 13.48
CA HIS A 66 8.11 31.49 12.30
C HIS A 66 8.65 30.70 11.11
N LEU A 67 8.95 29.41 11.27
CA LEU A 67 9.44 28.53 10.20
C LEU A 67 8.32 27.65 9.65
N THR A 68 7.19 28.26 9.30
CA THR A 68 6.05 27.58 8.66
C THR A 68 5.88 28.06 7.21
N PRO A 69 5.25 27.27 6.33
CA PRO A 69 4.99 27.66 4.95
C PRO A 69 4.34 29.04 4.81
N LEU A 70 3.32 29.36 5.59
CA LEU A 70 2.59 30.62 5.43
C LEU A 70 3.34 31.84 6.01
N GLU A 71 4.21 31.65 7.01
CA GLU A 71 4.93 32.75 7.66
C GLU A 71 6.24 33.11 6.93
N LEU A 72 6.91 32.13 6.31
CA LEU A 72 8.12 32.37 5.52
C LEU A 72 7.79 32.97 4.15
N LYS A 73 7.82 34.30 4.08
CA LYS A 73 7.60 35.07 2.84
C LYS A 73 8.83 35.17 1.94
N ASN A 74 10.02 35.31 2.53
CA ASN A 74 11.27 35.35 1.76
C ASN A 74 11.86 33.93 1.69
N ARG A 75 11.85 33.35 0.48
CA ARG A 75 12.16 31.93 0.24
C ARG A 75 13.32 31.79 -0.73
N SER A 76 14.49 32.17 -0.24
CA SER A 76 15.71 32.28 -1.04
C SER A 76 16.64 31.07 -0.86
N VAL A 77 16.70 30.53 0.34
CA VAL A 77 17.56 29.43 0.76
C VAL A 77 16.69 28.36 1.41
N GLY A 78 16.23 27.41 0.58
CA GLY A 78 15.45 26.25 1.05
C GLY A 78 16.24 25.33 1.98
N LEU A 79 15.78 24.08 2.15
CA LEU A 79 16.41 23.14 3.06
C LEU A 79 17.87 22.86 2.66
N GLY A 80 18.79 23.20 3.56
CA GLY A 80 20.23 23.07 3.39
C GLY A 80 20.87 22.17 4.44
N THR A 81 22.17 21.94 4.29
CA THR A 81 23.00 21.22 5.26
C THR A 81 24.20 22.07 5.62
N GLU A 82 24.48 22.26 6.91
CA GLU A 82 25.64 22.99 7.38
C GLU A 82 26.50 22.15 8.33
N SER A 83 27.80 22.40 8.28
CA SER A 83 28.80 21.84 9.19
C SER A 83 29.79 22.95 9.54
N THR A 84 29.75 23.41 10.78
CA THR A 84 30.53 24.56 11.27
C THR A 84 31.93 24.17 11.76
N GLY A 85 32.33 22.90 11.63
CA GLY A 85 33.57 22.36 12.20
C GLY A 85 33.58 22.23 13.73
N GLN A 86 32.60 22.82 14.42
CA GLN A 86 32.34 22.71 15.85
C GLN A 86 30.90 22.19 16.08
N GLY A 87 30.76 20.97 16.61
CA GLY A 87 29.45 20.33 16.82
C GLY A 87 29.00 19.42 15.68
N ASN A 88 27.75 18.94 15.73
CA ASN A 88 27.20 18.03 14.74
C ASN A 88 26.71 18.78 13.49
N PRO A 89 26.87 18.21 12.28
CA PRO A 89 26.19 18.70 11.09
C PRO A 89 24.68 18.75 11.31
N HIS A 90 24.03 19.81 10.81
CA HIS A 90 22.59 20.05 11.01
C HIS A 90 21.93 20.52 9.73
N PHE A 91 20.60 20.42 9.67
CA PHE A 91 19.81 21.03 8.61
C PHE A 91 19.60 22.51 8.88
N THR A 92 19.46 23.29 7.81
CA THR A 92 19.02 24.69 7.87
C THR A 92 17.84 24.91 6.96
N LEU A 93 16.96 25.84 7.32
CA LEU A 93 15.86 26.34 6.49
C LEU A 93 15.88 27.87 6.56
N GLU A 94 16.08 28.55 5.44
CA GLU A 94 16.43 29.98 5.36
C GLU A 94 17.61 30.36 6.29
N GLY A 95 18.65 29.52 6.28
CA GLY A 95 19.85 29.71 7.09
C GLY A 95 19.66 29.50 8.60
N GLN A 96 18.45 29.15 9.05
CA GLN A 96 18.18 28.86 10.45
C GLN A 96 18.22 27.38 10.73
N LYS A 97 18.85 26.97 11.84
CA LYS A 97 18.91 25.57 12.26
C LYS A 97 17.50 24.96 12.33
N PHE A 98 17.31 23.86 11.63
CA PHE A 98 16.04 23.19 11.46
C PHE A 98 16.19 21.71 11.81
N LEU A 99 15.21 21.13 12.52
CA LEU A 99 15.17 19.71 12.82
C LEU A 99 13.86 19.16 12.26
N ILE A 100 13.95 18.16 11.40
CA ILE A 100 12.77 17.62 10.73
C ILE A 100 12.11 16.62 11.67
N PHE A 101 10.88 16.93 12.09
CA PHE A 101 9.96 16.01 12.73
C PHE A 101 8.89 15.63 11.71
N GLY A 102 9.20 14.59 10.95
CA GLY A 102 8.39 14.05 9.86
C GLY A 102 7.40 12.98 10.33
N GLY A 103 6.20 12.96 9.75
CA GLY A 103 5.28 11.83 9.87
C GLY A 103 4.74 11.42 8.51
N SER A 104 4.75 10.11 8.24
CA SER A 104 4.27 9.57 6.96
C SER A 104 2.75 9.43 6.98
N ILE A 105 2.09 10.04 6.00
CA ILE A 105 0.66 9.90 5.71
C ILE A 105 0.50 9.77 4.19
N HIS A 106 -0.14 8.69 3.73
CA HIS A 106 -0.35 8.45 2.31
C HIS A 106 -1.75 8.88 1.90
N TYR A 107 -1.86 9.93 1.07
CA TYR A 107 -3.15 10.46 0.65
C TYR A 107 -4.00 9.42 -0.09
N PHE A 108 -3.38 8.48 -0.80
CA PHE A 108 -4.05 7.38 -1.50
C PHE A 108 -4.59 6.27 -0.56
N ARG A 109 -4.24 6.28 0.74
CA ARG A 109 -4.77 5.37 1.77
C ARG A 109 -5.80 6.00 2.70
N VAL A 110 -6.07 7.30 2.52
CA VAL A 110 -6.98 8.08 3.37
C VAL A 110 -8.00 8.74 2.45
N PRO A 111 -9.31 8.61 2.68
CA PRO A 111 -10.30 9.36 1.91
C PRO A 111 -10.07 10.87 2.02
N ARG A 112 -10.26 11.60 0.91
CA ARG A 112 -9.97 13.03 0.78
C ARG A 112 -10.63 13.88 1.84
N GLU A 113 -11.86 13.54 2.21
CA GLU A 113 -12.67 14.19 3.23
C GLU A 113 -11.97 14.18 4.60
N TYR A 114 -11.06 13.24 4.81
CA TYR A 114 -10.34 13.07 6.06
C TYR A 114 -8.90 13.59 6.02
N TRP A 115 -8.33 13.97 4.87
CA TRP A 115 -6.95 14.47 4.79
C TRP A 115 -6.67 15.59 5.79
N ARG A 116 -7.58 16.58 5.87
CA ARG A 116 -7.43 17.72 6.77
C ARG A 116 -7.38 17.28 8.23
N ASP A 117 -8.25 16.35 8.63
CA ASP A 117 -8.25 15.82 10.00
C ASP A 117 -6.93 15.13 10.33
N ARG A 118 -6.43 14.26 9.44
CA ARG A 118 -5.18 13.51 9.69
C ARG A 118 -3.97 14.43 9.77
N LEU A 119 -3.90 15.44 8.90
CA LEU A 119 -2.84 16.46 8.91
C LEU A 119 -2.90 17.37 10.14
N LEU A 120 -4.10 17.76 10.59
CA LEU A 120 -4.28 18.53 11.82
C LEU A 120 -3.82 17.73 13.04
N LYS A 121 -4.11 16.42 13.10
CA LYS A 121 -3.62 15.53 14.16
C LYS A 121 -2.10 15.39 14.14
N LEU A 122 -1.49 15.29 12.96
CA LEU A 122 -0.03 15.31 12.80
C LEU A 122 0.57 16.60 13.38
N LYS A 123 0.02 17.76 13.01
CA LYS A 123 0.47 19.06 13.50
C LYS A 123 0.27 19.22 15.01
N ALA A 124 -0.89 18.83 15.53
CA ALA A 124 -1.23 18.92 16.96
C ALA A 124 -0.41 17.95 17.84
N CYS A 125 0.11 16.87 17.26
CA CYS A 125 1.05 15.98 17.95
C CYS A 125 2.43 16.65 18.14
N GLY A 126 2.82 17.58 17.27
CA GLY A 126 4.09 18.31 17.36
C GLY A 126 5.03 18.14 16.16
N PHE A 127 4.58 17.43 15.13
CA PHE A 127 5.33 17.28 13.88
C PHE A 127 5.30 18.58 13.06
N ASN A 128 6.38 18.85 12.33
CA ASN A 128 6.52 20.03 11.47
C ASN A 128 6.52 19.70 9.97
N THR A 129 6.58 18.41 9.62
CA THR A 129 6.71 17.94 8.25
C THR A 129 5.83 16.71 8.02
N VAL A 130 5.13 16.65 6.89
CA VAL A 130 4.47 15.43 6.40
C VAL A 130 5.30 14.82 5.29
N THR A 131 5.38 13.50 5.27
CA THR A 131 6.03 12.74 4.19
C THR A 131 4.99 11.93 3.45
N THR A 132 5.06 11.89 2.12
CA THR A 132 4.12 11.09 1.32
C THR A 132 4.78 10.53 0.06
N TYR A 133 4.38 9.32 -0.31
CA TYR A 133 4.73 8.72 -1.59
C TYR A 133 3.78 9.12 -2.71
N VAL A 134 4.19 8.92 -3.97
CA VAL A 134 3.32 9.07 -5.15
C VAL A 134 3.23 7.71 -5.88
N PRO A 135 2.06 7.04 -5.87
CA PRO A 135 1.90 5.71 -6.44
C PRO A 135 1.63 5.79 -7.95
N TRP A 136 2.66 5.54 -8.77
CA TRP A 136 2.57 5.64 -10.23
C TRP A 136 1.43 4.79 -10.81
N ASN A 137 1.23 3.57 -10.32
CA ASN A 137 0.16 2.67 -10.76
C ASN A 137 -1.25 3.25 -10.61
N LEU A 138 -1.49 4.15 -9.65
CA LEU A 138 -2.79 4.81 -9.49
C LEU A 138 -2.91 6.05 -10.36
N HIS A 139 -1.81 6.76 -10.59
CA HIS A 139 -1.80 7.93 -11.45
C HIS A 139 -1.77 7.58 -12.93
N GLU A 140 -1.24 6.43 -13.34
CA GLU A 140 -1.22 5.96 -14.73
C GLU A 140 -1.72 4.50 -14.82
N PRO A 141 -3.00 4.24 -14.47
CA PRO A 141 -3.55 2.89 -14.43
C PRO A 141 -3.60 2.24 -15.82
N GLU A 142 -3.71 3.06 -16.86
CA GLU A 142 -3.58 2.70 -18.27
C GLU A 142 -2.48 3.55 -18.90
N ARG A 143 -1.68 2.96 -19.79
CA ARG A 143 -0.54 3.64 -20.41
C ARG A 143 -0.97 4.94 -21.11
N GLY A 144 -0.39 6.06 -20.71
CA GLY A 144 -0.67 7.40 -21.23
C GLY A 144 -1.94 8.06 -20.68
N ARG A 145 -2.69 7.42 -19.76
CA ARG A 145 -3.90 7.98 -19.15
C ARG A 145 -3.62 8.32 -17.69
N PHE A 146 -3.53 9.62 -17.42
CA PHE A 146 -3.17 10.11 -16.10
C PHE A 146 -4.38 10.58 -15.29
N ASP A 147 -4.44 10.23 -14.00
CA ASP A 147 -5.44 10.70 -13.05
C ASP A 147 -4.79 11.40 -11.85
N PHE A 148 -5.22 12.62 -11.59
CA PHE A 148 -4.84 13.46 -10.44
C PHE A 148 -6.09 14.10 -9.81
N SER A 149 -7.24 13.45 -9.94
CA SER A 149 -8.52 13.94 -9.43
C SER A 149 -8.96 13.21 -8.16
N GLY A 150 -9.98 13.73 -7.48
CA GLY A 150 -10.57 13.07 -6.31
C GLY A 150 -9.54 12.73 -5.24
N ASN A 151 -9.42 11.44 -4.90
CA ASN A 151 -8.47 10.93 -3.91
C ASN A 151 -7.02 10.83 -4.41
N LEU A 152 -6.76 11.12 -5.68
CA LEU A 152 -5.42 11.14 -6.31
C LEU A 152 -4.92 12.57 -6.59
N ASP A 153 -5.61 13.58 -6.09
CA ASP A 153 -5.20 14.98 -6.21
C ASP A 153 -4.05 15.31 -5.25
N LEU A 154 -2.84 15.01 -5.72
CA LEU A 154 -1.59 15.26 -5.02
C LEU A 154 -1.41 16.75 -4.69
N GLU A 155 -1.76 17.64 -5.62
CA GLU A 155 -1.59 19.08 -5.48
C GLU A 155 -2.43 19.59 -4.29
N ALA A 156 -3.71 19.21 -4.22
CA ALA A 156 -4.56 19.59 -3.12
C ALA A 156 -4.10 19.02 -1.77
N PHE A 157 -3.62 17.79 -1.71
CA PHE A 157 -3.08 17.22 -0.47
C PHE A 157 -1.86 18.01 0.03
N VAL A 158 -0.93 18.32 -0.88
CA VAL A 158 0.30 19.07 -0.56
C VAL A 158 -0.03 20.51 -0.14
N LEU A 159 -0.91 21.19 -0.87
CA LEU A 159 -1.35 22.55 -0.51
C LEU A 159 -2.09 22.58 0.82
N MET A 160 -2.90 21.57 1.13
CA MET A 160 -3.57 21.45 2.42
C MET A 160 -2.57 21.28 3.57
N ALA A 161 -1.47 20.53 3.38
CA ALA A 161 -0.39 20.48 4.36
C ALA A 161 0.25 21.87 4.58
N SER A 162 0.44 22.64 3.51
CA SER A 162 0.92 24.03 3.58
C SER A 162 0.01 24.91 4.42
N GLU A 163 -1.30 24.87 4.19
CA GLU A 163 -2.30 25.65 4.95
C GLU A 163 -2.28 25.36 6.45
N ILE A 164 -2.02 24.11 6.82
CA ILE A 164 -1.94 23.65 8.22
C ILE A 164 -0.60 24.05 8.87
N GLY A 165 0.36 24.50 8.07
CA GLY A 165 1.70 24.87 8.53
C GLY A 165 2.64 23.68 8.67
N LEU A 166 2.52 22.70 7.76
CA LEU A 166 3.43 21.55 7.63
C LEU A 166 4.27 21.70 6.36
N TRP A 167 5.56 21.41 6.46
CA TRP A 167 6.42 21.19 5.29
C TRP A 167 6.17 19.81 4.68
N VAL A 168 6.63 19.59 3.46
CA VAL A 168 6.46 18.32 2.75
C VAL A 168 7.80 17.76 2.30
N ILE A 169 8.04 16.48 2.59
CA ILE A 169 9.04 15.67 1.90
C ILE A 169 8.30 14.76 0.94
N LEU A 170 8.52 14.96 -0.36
CA LEU A 170 7.84 14.21 -1.41
C LEU A 170 8.69 13.01 -1.84
N ARG A 171 8.07 11.84 -1.96
CA ARG A 171 8.76 10.61 -2.38
C ARG A 171 8.12 10.08 -3.68
N PRO A 172 8.43 10.69 -4.84
CA PRO A 172 7.69 10.47 -6.10
C PRO A 172 7.91 9.11 -6.78
N GLY A 173 8.84 8.28 -6.28
CA GLY A 173 9.18 7.01 -6.91
C GLY A 173 10.22 7.16 -8.03
N PRO A 174 10.15 6.37 -9.13
CA PRO A 174 8.93 5.76 -9.67
C PRO A 174 8.46 4.49 -8.95
N TYR A 175 9.37 3.80 -8.25
CA TYR A 175 9.05 2.71 -7.34
C TYR A 175 9.04 3.21 -5.89
N ILE A 176 8.03 2.83 -5.12
CA ILE A 176 7.84 3.31 -3.74
C ILE A 176 7.76 2.20 -2.69
N CYS A 177 7.75 0.92 -3.10
CA CYS A 177 7.46 -0.21 -2.20
C CYS A 177 6.11 0.01 -1.49
N SER A 178 6.14 0.51 -0.26
CA SER A 178 5.00 0.95 0.53
C SER A 178 3.92 -0.11 0.74
N GLU A 179 4.26 -1.39 0.55
CA GLU A 179 3.32 -2.51 0.66
C GLU A 179 2.08 -2.40 -0.26
N ILE A 180 2.18 -1.68 -1.38
CA ILE A 180 1.14 -1.60 -2.40
C ILE A 180 1.48 -2.46 -3.62
N ASP A 181 0.49 -2.75 -4.45
CA ASP A 181 0.65 -3.60 -5.65
C ASP A 181 1.86 -3.17 -6.50
N LEU A 182 2.76 -4.14 -6.74
CA LEU A 182 4.00 -3.98 -7.51
C LEU A 182 4.91 -2.83 -7.05
N GLY A 183 4.78 -2.43 -5.79
CA GLY A 183 5.54 -1.31 -5.22
C GLY A 183 5.22 0.03 -5.84
N GLY A 184 4.00 0.19 -6.36
CA GLY A 184 3.52 1.41 -7.02
C GLY A 184 3.84 1.50 -8.50
N LEU A 185 4.45 0.47 -9.09
CA LEU A 185 4.69 0.42 -10.53
C LEU A 185 3.44 -0.08 -11.27
N PRO A 186 3.04 0.51 -12.41
CA PRO A 186 1.90 0.01 -13.17
C PRO A 186 2.14 -1.41 -13.72
N SER A 187 1.12 -2.27 -13.63
CA SER A 187 1.22 -3.68 -14.08
C SER A 187 1.46 -3.83 -15.57
N TRP A 188 1.04 -2.86 -16.39
CA TRP A 188 1.30 -2.87 -17.84
C TRP A 188 2.80 -2.84 -18.18
N LEU A 189 3.68 -2.49 -17.24
CA LEU A 189 5.14 -2.64 -17.40
C LEU A 189 5.56 -4.11 -17.51
N LEU A 190 4.76 -5.04 -16.97
CA LEU A 190 5.02 -6.47 -17.03
C LEU A 190 4.57 -7.10 -18.36
N GLN A 191 4.04 -6.35 -19.32
CA GLN A 191 3.63 -6.92 -20.60
C GLN A 191 4.78 -7.51 -21.42
N ASP A 192 5.95 -6.86 -21.41
CA ASP A 192 7.16 -7.41 -22.04
C ASP A 192 7.95 -8.23 -21.01
N PRO A 193 8.11 -9.56 -21.19
CA PRO A 193 8.93 -10.40 -20.32
C PRO A 193 10.42 -10.05 -20.26
N ARG A 194 10.91 -9.21 -21.18
CA ARG A 194 12.31 -8.77 -21.22
C ARG A 194 12.51 -7.40 -20.57
N LEU A 195 11.43 -6.70 -20.20
CA LEU A 195 11.53 -5.43 -19.48
C LEU A 195 12.00 -5.71 -18.05
N LEU A 196 13.06 -5.01 -17.63
CA LEU A 196 13.61 -5.12 -16.28
C LEU A 196 13.27 -3.87 -15.47
N LEU A 197 12.33 -4.01 -14.54
CA LEU A 197 11.92 -2.95 -13.62
C LEU A 197 13.10 -2.48 -12.78
N ARG A 198 13.13 -1.18 -12.48
CA ARG A 198 14.16 -0.53 -11.62
C ARG A 198 15.59 -0.71 -12.16
N THR A 199 15.76 -0.62 -13.48
CA THR A 199 17.07 -0.64 -14.14
C THR A 199 17.12 0.40 -15.25
N THR A 200 18.27 0.56 -15.93
CA THR A 200 18.40 1.36 -17.15
C THR A 200 17.93 0.64 -18.41
N ASN A 201 17.16 -0.44 -18.29
CA ASN A 201 16.47 -1.07 -19.41
C ASN A 201 15.66 -0.01 -20.18
N LYS A 202 15.89 0.09 -21.50
CA LYS A 202 15.32 1.13 -22.37
C LYS A 202 13.80 1.27 -22.21
N GLY A 203 13.06 0.17 -22.26
CA GLY A 203 11.60 0.21 -22.16
C GLY A 203 11.10 0.68 -20.79
N PHE A 204 11.83 0.36 -19.72
CA PHE A 204 11.49 0.84 -18.38
C PHE A 204 11.80 2.33 -18.21
N ILE A 205 12.99 2.80 -18.61
CA ILE A 205 13.34 4.22 -18.45
C ILE A 205 12.50 5.14 -19.34
N GLU A 206 12.11 4.71 -20.54
CA GLU A 206 11.19 5.47 -21.39
C GLU A 206 9.81 5.63 -20.73
N ALA A 207 9.33 4.59 -20.04
CA ALA A 207 8.09 4.68 -19.27
C ALA A 207 8.23 5.63 -18.06
N VAL A 208 9.34 5.54 -17.32
CA VAL A 208 9.63 6.44 -16.19
C VAL A 208 9.75 7.88 -16.65
N GLU A 209 10.37 8.15 -17.81
CA GLU A 209 10.45 9.49 -18.37
C GLU A 209 9.07 10.09 -18.64
N LYS A 210 8.17 9.32 -19.27
CA LYS A 210 6.78 9.75 -19.50
C LYS A 210 6.03 10.03 -18.20
N TYR A 211 6.16 9.15 -17.21
CA TYR A 211 5.56 9.37 -15.89
C TYR A 211 6.06 10.69 -15.27
N PHE A 212 7.37 10.93 -15.27
CA PHE A 212 7.93 12.17 -14.74
C PHE A 212 7.61 13.40 -15.59
N ASP A 213 7.42 13.27 -16.90
CA ASP A 213 6.96 14.35 -17.77
C ASP A 213 5.53 14.80 -17.42
N HIS A 214 4.72 13.94 -16.81
CA HIS A 214 3.39 14.29 -16.29
C HIS A 214 3.40 14.72 -14.82
N LEU A 215 4.14 14.02 -13.97
CA LEU A 215 4.16 14.29 -12.53
C LEU A 215 4.93 15.57 -12.19
N ILE A 216 6.15 15.73 -12.70
CA ILE A 216 7.05 16.79 -12.23
C ILE A 216 6.51 18.19 -12.52
N PRO A 217 5.89 18.50 -13.68
CA PRO A 217 5.27 19.81 -13.90
C PRO A 217 4.24 20.20 -12.83
N ARG A 218 3.52 19.24 -12.24
CA ARG A 218 2.59 19.48 -11.12
C ARG A 218 3.32 19.72 -9.79
N VAL A 219 4.49 19.12 -9.62
CA VAL A 219 5.34 19.29 -8.43
C VAL A 219 6.08 20.63 -8.46
N ILE A 220 6.44 21.16 -9.65
CA ILE A 220 7.17 22.42 -9.79
C ILE A 220 6.58 23.55 -8.92
N PRO A 221 5.29 23.93 -9.01
CA PRO A 221 4.73 25.02 -8.21
C PRO A 221 4.65 24.71 -6.71
N LEU A 222 4.77 23.45 -6.31
CA LEU A 222 4.71 23.00 -4.92
C LEU A 222 6.08 23.06 -4.22
N GLN A 223 7.16 23.26 -4.97
CA GLN A 223 8.51 23.38 -4.44
C GLN A 223 8.66 24.62 -3.56
N TYR A 224 9.48 24.51 -2.51
CA TYR A 224 9.79 25.58 -1.58
C TYR A 224 10.19 26.87 -2.28
N ARG A 225 11.13 26.79 -3.24
CA ARG A 225 11.62 27.92 -4.04
C ARG A 225 10.56 28.55 -4.96
N GLN A 226 9.45 27.85 -5.20
CA GLN A 226 8.31 28.35 -5.97
C GLN A 226 7.15 28.81 -5.08
N GLY A 227 7.35 28.86 -3.76
CA GLY A 227 6.31 29.29 -2.80
C GLY A 227 5.46 28.14 -2.23
N GLY A 228 5.69 26.89 -2.63
CA GLY A 228 5.00 25.72 -2.07
C GLY A 228 5.69 25.09 -0.85
N PRO A 229 5.12 24.05 -0.21
CA PRO A 229 5.65 23.50 1.04
C PRO A 229 6.70 22.38 0.85
N VAL A 230 7.02 21.97 -0.39
CA VAL A 230 7.94 20.84 -0.63
C VAL A 230 9.38 21.28 -0.42
N ILE A 231 10.02 20.79 0.65
CA ILE A 231 11.39 21.16 1.04
C ILE A 231 12.46 20.13 0.65
N ALA A 232 12.05 18.90 0.34
CA ALA A 232 12.94 17.86 -0.15
C ALA A 232 12.18 16.83 -1.01
N VAL A 233 12.92 16.17 -1.90
CA VAL A 233 12.39 15.15 -2.81
C VAL A 233 13.28 13.90 -2.79
N GLN A 234 12.68 12.73 -2.57
CA GLN A 234 13.41 11.46 -2.62
C GLN A 234 13.52 10.91 -4.05
N VAL A 235 14.72 10.47 -4.45
CA VAL A 235 15.02 10.09 -5.85
C VAL A 235 14.46 8.72 -6.26
N GLU A 236 14.54 7.74 -5.38
CA GLU A 236 14.05 6.35 -5.56
C GLU A 236 13.81 5.78 -4.15
N ASN A 237 13.42 4.52 -3.98
CA ASN A 237 13.15 3.92 -2.69
C ASN A 237 13.95 2.66 -2.39
N GLU A 238 14.81 2.73 -1.37
CA GLU A 238 15.61 1.60 -0.86
C GLU A 238 16.34 0.83 -1.95
N TYR A 239 16.90 1.55 -2.93
CA TYR A 239 17.53 0.93 -4.08
C TYR A 239 18.72 0.05 -3.70
N GLY A 240 19.40 0.31 -2.58
CA GLY A 240 20.49 -0.51 -2.08
C GLY A 240 20.08 -1.94 -1.75
N SER A 241 18.81 -2.18 -1.42
CA SER A 241 18.25 -3.54 -1.23
C SER A 241 18.05 -4.30 -2.55
N PHE A 242 17.98 -3.57 -3.67
CA PHE A 242 17.75 -4.10 -5.00
C PHE A 242 19.07 -4.16 -5.80
N ASN A 243 19.72 -3.01 -5.97
CA ASN A 243 21.07 -2.76 -6.47
C ASN A 243 21.53 -3.69 -7.61
N LYS A 244 20.73 -3.80 -8.67
CA LYS A 244 21.06 -4.61 -9.86
C LYS A 244 21.67 -3.80 -11.01
N ASP A 245 21.51 -2.48 -10.99
CA ASP A 245 22.06 -1.59 -12.01
C ASP A 245 22.60 -0.29 -11.37
N LYS A 246 23.92 -0.12 -11.43
CA LYS A 246 24.61 1.05 -10.86
C LYS A 246 24.37 2.35 -11.63
N LYS A 247 23.88 2.29 -12.86
CA LYS A 247 23.60 3.47 -13.70
C LYS A 247 22.22 4.06 -13.42
N TYR A 248 21.32 3.28 -12.82
CA TYR A 248 19.92 3.66 -12.65
C TYR A 248 19.73 4.85 -11.67
N MET A 249 20.35 4.81 -10.50
CA MET A 249 20.23 5.91 -9.52
C MET A 249 20.78 7.25 -10.05
N PRO A 250 21.99 7.30 -10.68
CA PRO A 250 22.44 8.52 -11.36
C PRO A 250 21.51 8.99 -12.48
N TYR A 251 20.86 8.06 -13.20
CA TYR A 251 19.89 8.40 -14.24
C TYR A 251 18.66 9.10 -13.67
N LEU A 252 18.03 8.53 -12.63
CA LEU A 252 16.87 9.15 -11.98
C LEU A 252 17.19 10.51 -11.38
N HIS A 253 18.34 10.63 -10.70
CA HIS A 253 18.82 11.91 -10.17
C HIS A 253 18.85 12.98 -11.27
N LYS A 254 19.47 12.70 -12.41
CA LYS A 254 19.49 13.62 -13.56
C LYS A 254 18.10 13.86 -14.15
N ALA A 255 17.24 12.84 -14.18
CA ALA A 255 15.89 12.93 -14.71
C ALA A 255 15.01 13.92 -13.92
N LEU A 256 15.14 13.94 -12.59
CA LEU A 256 14.45 14.89 -11.71
C LEU A 256 14.98 16.31 -11.88
N LEU A 257 16.31 16.49 -11.85
CA LEU A 257 16.95 17.80 -12.00
C LEU A 257 16.59 18.45 -13.35
N ARG A 258 16.66 17.70 -14.45
CA ARG A 258 16.34 18.25 -15.80
C ARG A 258 14.89 18.73 -15.91
N ARG A 259 13.99 18.16 -15.12
CA ARG A 259 12.56 18.50 -15.11
C ARG A 259 12.22 19.62 -14.12
N GLY A 260 13.22 20.22 -13.49
CA GLY A 260 13.03 21.40 -12.65
C GLY A 260 12.86 21.11 -11.17
N ILE A 261 13.19 19.90 -10.69
CA ILE A 261 13.35 19.69 -9.25
C ILE A 261 14.63 20.39 -8.79
N VAL A 262 14.50 21.33 -7.87
CA VAL A 262 15.58 22.19 -7.35
C VAL A 262 15.78 22.06 -5.84
N GLU A 263 14.85 21.41 -5.14
CA GLU A 263 14.93 21.19 -3.70
C GLU A 263 15.95 20.11 -3.33
N LEU A 264 16.24 19.99 -2.03
CA LEU A 264 17.17 18.99 -1.52
C LEU A 264 16.74 17.60 -1.98
N LEU A 265 17.60 16.94 -2.77
CA LEU A 265 17.39 15.55 -3.15
C LEU A 265 17.96 14.61 -2.08
N LEU A 266 17.24 13.53 -1.82
CA LEU A 266 17.69 12.47 -0.91
C LEU A 266 17.46 11.05 -1.43
N THR A 267 18.22 10.09 -0.91
CA THR A 267 18.02 8.63 -1.06
C THR A 267 17.82 8.03 0.31
N SER A 268 16.95 7.03 0.45
CA SER A 268 16.83 6.30 1.72
C SER A 268 17.01 4.80 1.56
N ASP A 269 17.77 4.21 2.49
CA ASP A 269 18.11 2.79 2.53
C ASP A 269 18.27 2.31 3.98
N SER A 270 18.15 1.01 4.22
CA SER A 270 18.57 0.45 5.51
C SER A 270 20.05 0.68 5.80
N GLU A 271 20.45 0.64 7.08
CA GLU A 271 21.86 0.74 7.51
C GLU A 271 22.79 -0.20 6.71
N LYS A 272 22.32 -1.42 6.40
CA LYS A 272 23.12 -2.43 5.68
C LYS A 272 23.27 -2.12 4.19
N ASN A 273 22.33 -1.35 3.63
CA ASN A 273 22.19 -1.16 2.19
C ASN A 273 22.59 0.25 1.73
N VAL A 274 22.80 1.21 2.64
CA VAL A 274 23.12 2.61 2.31
C VAL A 274 24.35 2.76 1.41
N LEU A 275 25.38 1.93 1.59
CA LEU A 275 26.58 1.93 0.72
C LEU A 275 26.25 1.59 -0.74
N SER A 276 25.17 0.84 -0.97
CA SER A 276 24.74 0.38 -2.29
C SER A 276 23.65 1.26 -2.91
N GLY A 277 22.85 1.94 -2.09
CA GLY A 277 21.71 2.74 -2.58
C GLY A 277 21.97 4.24 -2.71
N HIS A 278 22.99 4.78 -2.04
CA HIS A 278 23.34 6.20 -2.17
C HIS A 278 23.75 6.58 -3.60
N THR A 279 23.57 7.85 -3.95
CA THR A 279 24.00 8.41 -5.24
C THR A 279 24.70 9.76 -5.04
N LYS A 280 25.72 10.04 -5.85
CA LYS A 280 26.54 11.24 -5.69
C LYS A 280 25.71 12.51 -5.87
N GLY A 281 25.92 13.50 -4.99
CA GLY A 281 25.25 14.80 -5.03
C GLY A 281 23.85 14.80 -4.43
N VAL A 282 23.45 13.70 -3.78
CA VAL A 282 22.15 13.49 -3.15
C VAL A 282 22.39 13.10 -1.69
N LEU A 283 21.60 13.64 -0.76
CA LEU A 283 21.76 13.32 0.66
C LEU A 283 21.37 11.86 0.91
N ALA A 284 22.27 11.08 1.53
CA ALA A 284 21.94 9.73 1.98
C ALA A 284 21.19 9.78 3.32
N THR A 285 20.07 9.08 3.43
CA THR A 285 19.30 8.92 4.66
C THR A 285 19.19 7.44 5.00
N ILE A 286 18.77 7.12 6.22
CA ILE A 286 18.63 5.72 6.63
C ILE A 286 17.21 5.36 7.08
N ASN A 287 16.87 4.09 6.93
CA ASN A 287 15.66 3.47 7.46
C ASN A 287 16.03 2.47 8.57
N LEU A 288 15.26 2.46 9.66
CA LEU A 288 15.49 1.56 10.79
C LEU A 288 14.25 1.35 11.64
N GLN A 289 14.25 0.22 12.36
CA GLN A 289 13.27 -0.05 13.42
C GLN A 289 13.80 0.27 14.81
N LYS A 290 15.11 0.05 15.04
CA LYS A 290 15.74 0.23 16.35
C LYS A 290 17.06 0.94 16.22
N LEU A 291 17.37 1.74 17.22
CA LEU A 291 18.63 2.46 17.35
C LEU A 291 19.62 1.60 18.15
N HIS A 292 20.81 1.39 17.60
CA HIS A 292 21.90 0.68 18.25
C HIS A 292 23.23 1.44 18.07
N ARG A 293 24.26 1.03 18.83
CA ARG A 293 25.53 1.77 18.90
C ARG A 293 26.16 2.07 17.53
N ASN A 294 26.03 1.15 16.57
CA ASN A 294 26.70 1.23 15.27
C ASN A 294 25.79 1.68 14.11
N THR A 295 24.55 2.10 14.39
CA THR A 295 23.53 2.42 13.38
C THR A 295 24.03 3.33 12.25
N PHE A 296 24.85 4.33 12.58
CA PHE A 296 25.31 5.34 11.60
C PHE A 296 26.68 5.03 10.98
N SER A 297 27.30 3.90 11.34
CA SER A 297 28.67 3.57 10.92
C SER A 297 28.83 3.50 9.39
N GLN A 298 27.87 2.90 8.69
CA GLN A 298 27.89 2.82 7.23
C GLN A 298 27.51 4.15 6.57
N LEU A 299 26.57 4.89 7.16
CA LEU A 299 26.17 6.22 6.69
C LEU A 299 27.36 7.20 6.74
N HIS A 300 28.17 7.17 7.80
CA HIS A 300 29.35 8.02 7.92
C HIS A 300 30.46 7.69 6.92
N LYS A 301 30.49 6.48 6.35
CA LYS A 301 31.39 6.17 5.22
C LYS A 301 30.93 6.82 3.92
N VAL A 302 29.63 7.13 3.81
CA VAL A 302 29.05 7.83 2.66
C VAL A 302 29.15 9.35 2.85
N GLN A 303 28.79 9.87 4.03
CA GLN A 303 28.65 11.31 4.26
C GLN A 303 28.85 11.69 5.74
N ARG A 304 30.10 11.84 6.18
CA ARG A 304 30.40 12.19 7.58
C ARG A 304 30.07 13.65 7.95
N ASP A 305 30.08 14.54 6.97
CA ASP A 305 29.92 15.99 7.10
C ASP A 305 28.47 16.47 6.89
N LYS A 306 27.51 15.54 6.84
CA LYS A 306 26.09 15.82 6.59
C LYS A 306 25.21 15.46 7.79
N PRO A 307 24.09 16.17 7.99
CA PRO A 307 23.15 15.85 9.05
C PRO A 307 22.54 14.47 8.85
N ILE A 308 22.16 13.86 9.97
CA ILE A 308 21.50 12.56 9.95
C ILE A 308 19.99 12.78 9.86
N LEU A 309 19.39 12.09 8.90
CA LEU A 309 17.95 11.96 8.75
C LEU A 309 17.58 10.48 8.66
N ILE A 310 16.72 10.05 9.58
CA ILE A 310 16.08 8.74 9.54
C ILE A 310 14.78 8.92 8.74
N MET A 311 14.79 8.55 7.46
CA MET A 311 13.64 8.79 6.58
C MET A 311 12.49 7.81 6.83
N GLU A 312 12.76 6.62 7.34
CA GLU A 312 11.73 5.73 7.86
C GLU A 312 12.16 5.18 9.21
N TYR A 313 11.56 5.74 10.25
CA TYR A 313 11.55 5.12 11.56
C TYR A 313 10.30 4.26 11.70
N TRP A 314 10.46 2.94 11.61
CA TRP A 314 9.34 2.00 11.64
C TRP A 314 8.78 1.84 13.06
N VAL A 315 7.69 2.55 13.37
CA VAL A 315 7.06 2.58 14.71
C VAL A 315 6.10 1.41 14.98
N GLY A 316 5.89 0.60 13.96
CA GLY A 316 5.00 -0.55 13.90
C GLY A 316 5.37 -1.37 12.68
N TRP A 317 4.45 -2.19 12.18
CA TRP A 317 4.69 -3.01 10.99
C TRP A 317 3.38 -3.36 10.28
N PHE A 318 3.46 -3.73 9.00
CA PHE A 318 2.31 -4.20 8.24
C PHE A 318 2.01 -5.68 8.49
N ASP A 319 0.79 -6.10 8.21
CA ASP A 319 0.37 -7.50 8.34
C ASP A 319 0.15 -8.18 7.00
N ARG A 320 0.21 -9.52 7.03
CA ARG A 320 -0.11 -10.39 5.90
C ARG A 320 -1.24 -11.32 6.29
N TRP A 321 -2.03 -11.74 5.30
CA TRP A 321 -3.12 -12.67 5.55
C TRP A 321 -2.61 -13.97 6.20
N GLY A 322 -3.19 -14.32 7.36
CA GLY A 322 -2.83 -15.50 8.14
C GLY A 322 -1.78 -15.28 9.23
N ASP A 323 -1.09 -14.13 9.24
CA ASP A 323 -0.14 -13.78 10.30
C ASP A 323 -0.85 -13.18 11.53
N LYS A 324 -0.13 -13.13 12.66
CA LYS A 324 -0.55 -12.37 13.84
C LYS A 324 -0.34 -10.87 13.59
N HIS A 325 -1.29 -10.05 14.03
CA HIS A 325 -1.18 -8.59 14.01
C HIS A 325 0.09 -8.12 14.75
N HIS A 326 0.90 -7.30 14.07
CA HIS A 326 2.12 -6.73 14.62
C HIS A 326 1.82 -5.56 15.54
N VAL A 327 2.43 -5.56 16.73
CA VAL A 327 2.30 -4.48 17.71
C VAL A 327 3.68 -4.17 18.29
N THR A 328 3.97 -2.89 18.49
CA THR A 328 5.22 -2.35 19.04
C THR A 328 4.94 -1.50 20.27
N ASP A 329 5.76 -1.67 21.32
CA ASP A 329 5.57 -0.99 22.61
C ASP A 329 5.73 0.54 22.46
N ALA A 330 4.71 1.28 22.89
CA ALA A 330 4.70 2.74 22.85
C ALA A 330 5.83 3.37 23.70
N LYS A 331 6.31 2.69 24.75
CA LYS A 331 7.46 3.15 25.55
C LYS A 331 8.77 3.05 24.79
N GLU A 332 8.95 2.01 23.97
CA GLU A 332 10.13 1.86 23.11
C GLU A 332 10.16 2.97 22.05
N ILE A 333 8.98 3.31 21.50
CA ILE A 333 8.83 4.42 20.55
C ILE A 333 9.17 5.76 21.19
N GLU A 334 8.60 6.06 22.36
CA GLU A 334 8.86 7.29 23.13
C GLU A 334 10.36 7.43 23.45
N HIS A 335 10.98 6.35 23.94
CA HIS A 335 12.41 6.35 24.29
C HIS A 335 13.29 6.63 23.07
N THR A 336 13.05 5.93 21.96
CA THR A 336 13.86 6.09 20.74
C THR A 336 13.73 7.50 20.16
N VAL A 337 12.52 8.06 20.11
CA VAL A 337 12.30 9.45 19.65
C VAL A 337 12.96 10.45 20.59
N SER A 338 12.97 10.20 21.91
CA SER A 338 13.66 11.07 22.87
C SER A 338 15.17 11.12 22.61
N GLU A 339 15.79 9.99 22.24
CA GLU A 339 17.20 9.94 21.87
C GLU A 339 17.46 10.66 20.52
N PHE A 340 16.55 10.54 19.55
CA PHE A 340 16.67 11.32 18.30
C PHE A 340 16.68 12.83 18.58
N ILE A 341 15.75 13.33 19.40
CA ILE A 341 15.68 14.75 19.76
C ILE A 341 16.95 15.18 20.51
N LYS A 342 17.36 14.40 21.51
CA LYS A 342 18.54 14.67 22.37
C LYS A 342 19.84 14.76 21.57
N TYR A 343 19.98 13.98 20.50
CA TYR A 343 21.14 14.02 19.60
C TYR A 343 20.91 14.85 18.34
N GLU A 344 19.81 15.61 18.28
CA GLU A 344 19.44 16.46 17.13
C GLU A 344 19.42 15.70 15.80
N ILE A 345 18.97 14.45 15.84
CA ILE A 345 18.75 13.60 14.67
C ILE A 345 17.38 13.92 14.10
N SER A 346 17.33 14.30 12.82
CA SER A 346 16.06 14.47 12.11
C SER A 346 15.45 13.10 11.81
N PHE A 347 14.13 12.99 11.83
CA PHE A 347 13.48 11.70 11.59
C PHE A 347 12.10 11.87 10.95
N ASN A 348 11.65 10.81 10.31
CA ASN A 348 10.30 10.66 9.81
C ASN A 348 9.70 9.35 10.33
N VAL A 349 8.59 9.47 11.06
CA VAL A 349 7.84 8.34 11.61
C VAL A 349 7.09 7.64 10.48
N TYR A 350 7.36 6.35 10.29
CA TYR A 350 6.70 5.50 9.31
C TYR A 350 5.98 4.35 10.04
N MET A 351 4.64 4.29 10.10
CA MET A 351 3.67 5.29 9.66
C MET A 351 3.25 6.20 10.82
N PHE A 352 3.03 7.49 10.55
CA PHE A 352 2.27 8.30 11.49
C PHE A 352 0.79 7.94 11.41
N HIS A 353 0.26 7.83 10.19
CA HIS A 353 -1.06 7.28 9.94
C HIS A 353 -0.99 6.40 8.68
N GLY A 354 -1.23 5.10 8.84
CA GLY A 354 -1.14 4.17 7.73
C GLY A 354 -2.38 4.14 6.84
N GLY A 355 -3.58 4.07 7.44
CA GLY A 355 -4.85 4.09 6.70
C GLY A 355 -5.25 2.72 6.16
N THR A 356 -5.78 2.67 4.93
CA THR A 356 -6.36 1.44 4.35
C THR A 356 -5.86 1.20 2.93
N ASN A 357 -5.56 -0.07 2.60
CA ASN A 357 -5.41 -0.55 1.24
C ASN A 357 -6.81 -0.83 0.64
N PHE A 358 -7.51 0.20 0.18
CA PHE A 358 -8.84 0.05 -0.44
C PHE A 358 -8.78 -0.80 -1.72
N GLY A 359 -9.91 -1.43 -2.09
CA GLY A 359 -10.00 -2.22 -3.32
C GLY A 359 -8.88 -3.26 -3.44
N PHE A 360 -8.13 -3.23 -4.54
CA PHE A 360 -7.00 -4.11 -4.83
C PHE A 360 -5.64 -3.40 -4.70
N LEU A 361 -5.54 -2.39 -3.82
CA LEU A 361 -4.31 -1.62 -3.63
C LEU A 361 -3.19 -2.42 -2.97
N ASN A 362 -3.51 -3.48 -2.24
CA ASN A 362 -2.53 -4.22 -1.44
C ASN A 362 -1.43 -4.83 -2.32
N GLY A 363 -0.19 -4.77 -1.84
CA GLY A 363 0.88 -5.57 -2.41
C GLY A 363 0.96 -6.94 -1.77
N ALA A 364 2.07 -7.63 -2.04
CA ALA A 364 2.40 -8.90 -1.41
C ALA A 364 3.89 -8.99 -1.06
N THR A 365 4.22 -9.96 -0.22
CA THR A 365 5.61 -10.38 0.04
C THR A 365 5.85 -11.78 -0.51
N ASN A 366 7.11 -12.11 -0.76
CA ASN A 366 7.51 -13.48 -1.06
C ASN A 366 8.77 -13.85 -0.26
N TYR A 367 8.56 -14.57 0.84
CA TYR A 367 9.62 -15.14 1.68
C TYR A 367 9.55 -16.67 1.63
N GLY A 368 9.57 -17.23 0.42
CA GLY A 368 9.38 -18.65 0.14
C GLY A 368 7.92 -19.04 -0.15
N LYS A 369 6.98 -18.14 0.13
CA LYS A 369 5.57 -18.27 -0.16
C LYS A 369 4.99 -16.89 -0.49
N HIS A 370 4.11 -16.80 -1.48
CA HIS A 370 3.33 -15.60 -1.73
C HIS A 370 2.35 -15.33 -0.58
N ALA A 371 2.37 -14.11 -0.06
CA ALA A 371 1.44 -13.67 0.97
C ALA A 371 1.04 -12.21 0.74
N GLY A 372 -0.25 -11.99 0.45
CA GLY A 372 -0.84 -10.68 0.30
C GLY A 372 -0.82 -9.90 1.61
N VAL A 373 -0.48 -8.62 1.52
CA VAL A 373 -0.65 -7.65 2.62
C VAL A 373 -2.14 -7.46 2.87
N VAL A 374 -2.54 -7.35 4.13
CA VAL A 374 -3.97 -7.24 4.48
C VAL A 374 -4.56 -5.89 4.04
N THR A 375 -5.89 -5.82 3.99
CA THR A 375 -6.63 -4.60 3.64
C THR A 375 -6.33 -3.45 4.60
N SER A 376 -6.33 -3.73 5.91
CA SER A 376 -5.93 -2.73 6.90
C SER A 376 -4.47 -2.36 6.71
N TYR A 377 -4.17 -1.07 6.71
CA TYR A 377 -2.81 -0.59 6.85
C TYR A 377 -2.70 0.23 8.14
N ASP A 378 -3.38 -0.22 9.21
CA ASP A 378 -3.28 0.36 10.56
C ASP A 378 -1.82 0.51 10.99
N TYR A 379 -1.02 -0.51 10.68
CA TYR A 379 0.43 -0.56 10.90
C TYR A 379 0.83 -0.58 12.38
N ASP A 380 -0.12 -0.58 13.33
CA ASP A 380 0.11 -0.14 14.71
C ASP A 380 0.80 1.24 14.70
N ALA A 381 0.32 2.13 13.84
CA ALA A 381 0.85 3.48 13.67
C ALA A 381 0.55 4.40 14.86
N VAL A 382 0.99 5.66 14.76
CA VAL A 382 0.69 6.68 15.77
C VAL A 382 -0.81 6.99 15.84
N LEU A 383 -1.49 6.96 14.69
CA LEU A 383 -2.96 6.95 14.59
C LEU A 383 -3.44 5.61 14.06
N THR A 384 -4.58 5.12 14.56
CA THR A 384 -5.21 3.89 14.03
C THR A 384 -5.62 4.04 12.56
N GLU A 385 -6.01 2.96 11.91
CA GLU A 385 -6.58 2.96 10.55
C GLU A 385 -7.73 3.96 10.39
N ALA A 386 -8.58 4.13 11.40
CA ALA A 386 -9.69 5.08 11.38
C ALA A 386 -9.30 6.51 11.81
N GLY A 387 -8.02 6.75 12.07
CA GLY A 387 -7.47 8.04 12.51
C GLY A 387 -7.68 8.35 13.99
N ASP A 388 -7.90 7.34 14.84
CA ASP A 388 -8.07 7.53 16.28
C ASP A 388 -6.72 7.66 17.00
N TYR A 389 -6.72 8.32 18.16
CA TYR A 389 -5.52 8.49 18.98
C TYR A 389 -5.14 7.19 19.67
N THR A 390 -3.84 6.93 19.74
CA THR A 390 -3.25 5.77 20.42
C THR A 390 -2.43 6.19 21.63
N GLU A 391 -1.95 5.24 22.42
CA GLU A 391 -0.96 5.52 23.48
C GLU A 391 0.31 6.16 22.90
N LYS A 392 0.77 5.71 21.71
CA LYS A 392 1.92 6.30 21.00
C LYS A 392 1.70 7.78 20.72
N TYR A 393 0.50 8.15 20.26
CA TYR A 393 0.15 9.54 19.98
C TYR A 393 0.35 10.43 21.21
N PHE A 394 -0.24 10.05 22.34
CA PHE A 394 -0.19 10.90 23.54
C PHE A 394 1.22 10.94 24.17
N LYS A 395 1.97 9.84 24.10
CA LYS A 395 3.38 9.83 24.54
C LYS A 395 4.24 10.75 23.71
N LEU A 396 4.16 10.65 22.39
CA LEU A 396 4.91 11.51 21.49
C LEU A 396 4.50 12.98 21.65
N GLN A 397 3.19 13.25 21.75
CA GLN A 397 2.70 14.60 21.99
C GLN A 397 3.25 15.21 23.28
N LYS A 398 3.22 14.46 24.38
CA LYS A 398 3.78 14.89 25.66
C LYS A 398 5.28 15.15 25.55
N LEU A 399 6.01 14.25 24.86
CA LEU A 399 7.44 14.37 24.64
C LEU A 399 7.75 15.66 23.86
N PHE A 400 7.12 15.88 22.70
CA PHE A 400 7.32 17.09 21.90
C PHE A 400 6.92 18.36 22.65
N GLY A 401 5.84 18.33 23.43
CA GLY A 401 5.43 19.44 24.29
C GLY A 401 6.49 19.83 25.33
N SER A 402 7.33 18.90 25.78
CA SER A 402 8.41 19.18 26.73
C SER A 402 9.64 19.84 26.09
N PHE A 403 9.85 19.65 24.78
CA PHE A 403 10.93 20.25 24.00
C PHE A 403 10.50 21.51 23.22
N SER A 404 9.21 21.79 23.13
CA SER A 404 8.69 22.98 22.44
C SER A 404 8.78 24.23 23.33
N ALA A 405 9.20 25.35 22.74
CA ALA A 405 9.19 26.66 23.41
C ALA A 405 7.78 27.27 23.47
N ILE A 406 6.88 26.84 22.58
CA ILE A 406 5.49 27.28 22.49
C ILE A 406 4.53 26.11 22.76
N PRO A 407 3.31 26.37 23.29
CA PRO A 407 2.30 25.32 23.44
C PRO A 407 1.97 24.67 22.09
N LEU A 408 1.80 23.34 22.10
CA LEU A 408 1.33 22.62 20.92
C LEU A 408 -0.13 22.99 20.58
N PRO A 409 -0.53 22.95 19.30
CA PRO A 409 -1.92 23.19 18.91
C PRO A 409 -2.90 22.24 19.61
N GLN A 410 -4.16 22.69 19.73
CA GLN A 410 -5.21 21.85 20.29
C GLN A 410 -5.46 20.61 19.42
N VAL A 411 -5.63 19.48 20.09
CA VAL A 411 -5.96 18.19 19.46
C VAL A 411 -7.36 18.23 18.86
N PRO A 412 -7.56 17.88 17.58
CA PRO A 412 -8.89 17.78 16.97
C PRO A 412 -9.81 16.79 17.69
N LYS A 413 -11.13 17.00 17.60
CA LYS A 413 -12.10 16.03 18.14
C LYS A 413 -12.07 14.74 17.33
N LEU A 414 -12.31 13.60 17.99
CA LEU A 414 -12.42 12.32 17.32
C LEU A 414 -13.64 12.29 16.39
N THR A 415 -13.50 11.64 15.25
CA THR A 415 -14.61 11.37 14.34
C THR A 415 -15.55 10.37 15.01
N PRO A 416 -16.88 10.65 15.08
CA PRO A 416 -17.83 9.74 15.71
C PRO A 416 -17.87 8.40 14.96
N LYS A 417 -18.02 7.32 15.73
CA LYS A 417 -18.21 5.96 15.22
C LYS A 417 -19.65 5.53 15.49
N ALA A 418 -20.25 4.81 14.56
CA ALA A 418 -21.61 4.29 14.71
C ALA A 418 -21.62 2.78 14.47
N ALA A 419 -22.36 2.06 15.31
CA ALA A 419 -22.73 0.67 15.06
C ALA A 419 -24.07 0.65 14.29
N TYR A 420 -24.04 0.18 13.05
CA TYR A 420 -25.24 0.03 12.23
C TYR A 420 -25.94 -1.31 12.54
N PRO A 421 -27.28 -1.40 12.41
CA PRO A 421 -27.98 -2.67 12.57
C PRO A 421 -27.52 -3.69 11.51
N PRO A 422 -27.57 -5.00 11.81
CA PRO A 422 -27.21 -6.03 10.85
C PRO A 422 -28.02 -5.90 9.55
N VAL A 423 -27.32 -5.90 8.42
CA VAL A 423 -27.93 -5.91 7.08
C VAL A 423 -27.88 -7.33 6.54
N ARG A 424 -29.03 -7.90 6.17
CA ARG A 424 -29.08 -9.15 5.43
C ARG A 424 -29.14 -8.84 3.93
N PRO A 425 -28.18 -9.31 3.12
CA PRO A 425 -28.28 -9.17 1.67
C PRO A 425 -29.50 -9.95 1.19
N SER A 426 -30.49 -9.24 0.65
CA SER A 426 -31.72 -9.83 0.10
C SER A 426 -31.62 -10.15 -1.39
N LEU A 427 -30.58 -9.64 -2.05
CA LEU A 427 -30.35 -9.76 -3.48
C LEU A 427 -28.93 -10.26 -3.70
N PHE A 428 -28.77 -11.20 -4.64
CA PHE A 428 -27.49 -11.69 -5.10
C PHE A 428 -27.58 -11.97 -6.60
N LEU A 429 -26.45 -11.82 -7.30
CA LEU A 429 -26.29 -12.21 -8.68
C LEU A 429 -25.18 -13.28 -8.71
N PRO A 430 -25.49 -14.54 -9.09
CA PRO A 430 -24.47 -15.56 -9.25
C PRO A 430 -23.41 -15.10 -10.24
N LEU A 431 -22.15 -15.46 -9.99
CA LEU A 431 -21.03 -15.10 -10.88
C LEU A 431 -21.29 -15.52 -12.33
N TRP A 432 -21.93 -16.68 -12.53
CA TRP A 432 -22.21 -17.23 -13.85
C TRP A 432 -23.24 -16.40 -14.62
N ASP A 433 -24.27 -15.90 -13.92
CA ASP A 433 -25.25 -14.97 -14.48
C ASP A 433 -24.65 -13.58 -14.70
N ALA A 434 -23.69 -13.19 -13.86
CA ALA A 434 -22.99 -11.92 -13.98
C ALA A 434 -22.13 -11.82 -15.26
N LEU A 435 -21.73 -12.95 -15.86
CA LEU A 435 -20.92 -12.97 -17.07
C LEU A 435 -21.59 -12.24 -18.25
N ALA A 436 -22.93 -12.26 -18.31
CA ALA A 436 -23.70 -11.57 -19.35
C ALA A 436 -23.62 -10.03 -19.27
N TYR A 437 -23.18 -9.48 -18.13
CA TYR A 437 -23.04 -8.04 -17.89
C TYR A 437 -21.58 -7.56 -17.95
N LEU A 438 -20.64 -8.50 -18.12
CA LEU A 438 -19.23 -8.17 -18.32
C LEU A 438 -19.02 -7.56 -19.72
N ASN A 439 -17.84 -6.96 -19.90
CA ASN A 439 -17.40 -6.62 -21.25
C ASN A 439 -17.22 -7.91 -22.08
N GLU A 440 -17.23 -7.76 -23.40
CA GLU A 440 -17.00 -8.86 -24.33
C GLU A 440 -15.77 -9.70 -23.92
N PRO A 441 -15.91 -11.03 -23.83
CA PRO A 441 -14.81 -11.88 -23.41
C PRO A 441 -13.75 -11.97 -24.51
N VAL A 442 -12.49 -12.13 -24.07
CA VAL A 442 -11.36 -12.33 -24.97
C VAL A 442 -11.29 -13.80 -25.37
N ARG A 443 -11.36 -14.08 -26.67
CA ARG A 443 -11.10 -15.42 -27.20
C ARG A 443 -9.64 -15.56 -27.59
N SER A 444 -8.98 -16.60 -27.12
CA SER A 444 -7.57 -16.84 -27.42
C SER A 444 -7.26 -18.32 -27.59
N HIS A 445 -6.34 -18.62 -28.50
CA HIS A 445 -5.86 -19.99 -28.72
C HIS A 445 -5.14 -20.54 -27.47
N GLN A 446 -4.34 -19.72 -26.81
CA GLN A 446 -3.61 -20.05 -25.58
C GLN A 446 -4.14 -19.20 -24.42
N PRO A 447 -4.03 -19.66 -23.16
CA PRO A 447 -4.27 -18.81 -22.00
C PRO A 447 -3.40 -17.55 -22.06
N VAL A 448 -3.99 -16.39 -21.75
CA VAL A 448 -3.30 -15.10 -21.71
C VAL A 448 -3.37 -14.55 -20.30
N ASN A 449 -2.23 -14.22 -19.71
CA ASN A 449 -2.16 -13.61 -18.39
C ASN A 449 -2.87 -12.24 -18.37
N MET A 450 -3.20 -11.77 -17.17
CA MET A 450 -3.98 -10.55 -16.94
C MET A 450 -3.37 -9.33 -17.64
N GLU A 451 -2.06 -9.13 -17.53
CA GLU A 451 -1.36 -7.96 -18.09
C GLU A 451 -1.35 -7.94 -19.62
N ASN A 452 -1.37 -9.11 -20.26
CA ASN A 452 -1.34 -9.23 -21.72
C ASN A 452 -2.74 -9.34 -22.36
N LEU A 453 -3.83 -9.26 -21.60
CA LEU A 453 -5.17 -9.22 -22.19
C LEU A 453 -5.33 -7.98 -23.09
N PRO A 454 -5.95 -8.10 -24.27
CA PRO A 454 -6.17 -7.00 -25.21
C PRO A 454 -7.36 -6.11 -24.78
N ILE A 455 -7.33 -5.63 -23.53
CA ILE A 455 -8.34 -4.75 -22.94
C ILE A 455 -7.68 -3.45 -22.45
N ASN A 456 -8.49 -2.47 -22.02
CA ASN A 456 -8.01 -1.20 -21.44
C ASN A 456 -6.97 -0.50 -22.33
N ASN A 457 -7.32 -0.34 -23.61
CA ASN A 457 -6.43 0.22 -24.65
C ASN A 457 -5.08 -0.50 -24.75
N GLY A 458 -5.08 -1.82 -24.56
CA GLY A 458 -3.87 -2.63 -24.62
C GLY A 458 -2.99 -2.52 -23.38
N SER A 459 -3.48 -1.95 -22.26
CA SER A 459 -2.78 -1.97 -20.96
C SER A 459 -3.03 -3.26 -20.17
N GLY A 460 -3.97 -4.09 -20.62
CA GLY A 460 -4.35 -5.32 -19.94
C GLY A 460 -5.16 -5.09 -18.68
N GLN A 461 -5.35 -6.17 -17.92
CA GLN A 461 -6.08 -6.19 -16.66
C GLN A 461 -5.11 -5.98 -15.50
N SER A 462 -5.25 -4.88 -14.75
CA SER A 462 -4.35 -4.58 -13.63
C SER A 462 -4.72 -5.34 -12.36
N TYR A 463 -6.02 -5.43 -12.05
CA TYR A 463 -6.52 -5.90 -10.76
C TYR A 463 -7.74 -6.81 -10.90
N GLY A 464 -8.16 -7.39 -9.78
CA GLY A 464 -9.39 -8.19 -9.69
C GLY A 464 -9.19 -9.66 -10.02
N LEU A 465 -10.22 -10.25 -10.62
CA LEU A 465 -10.26 -11.67 -10.96
C LEU A 465 -10.30 -11.87 -12.48
N VAL A 466 -9.90 -13.04 -12.94
CA VAL A 466 -9.99 -13.43 -14.36
C VAL A 466 -10.50 -14.87 -14.46
N LEU A 467 -11.50 -15.10 -15.30
CA LEU A 467 -12.08 -16.41 -15.53
C LEU A 467 -11.62 -16.96 -16.89
N TYR A 468 -10.97 -18.12 -16.89
CA TYR A 468 -10.65 -18.86 -18.11
C TYR A 468 -11.65 -20.00 -18.29
N GLU A 469 -12.36 -20.03 -19.40
CA GLU A 469 -13.40 -21.01 -19.71
C GLU A 469 -13.04 -21.80 -20.98
N LYS A 470 -13.20 -23.12 -20.92
CA LYS A 470 -12.99 -24.03 -22.05
C LYS A 470 -13.94 -25.23 -21.97
N SER A 471 -14.55 -25.62 -23.08
CA SER A 471 -15.27 -26.90 -23.15
C SER A 471 -14.30 -28.08 -23.24
N ILE A 472 -14.43 -29.06 -22.36
CA ILE A 472 -13.63 -30.29 -22.33
C ILE A 472 -14.52 -31.52 -22.42
N CYS A 473 -14.06 -32.56 -23.12
CA CYS A 473 -14.83 -33.80 -23.34
C CYS A 473 -14.19 -35.04 -22.67
N SER A 474 -13.10 -34.86 -21.93
CA SER A 474 -12.38 -35.92 -21.23
C SER A 474 -11.89 -35.43 -19.87
N GLY A 475 -11.93 -36.32 -18.88
CA GLY A 475 -11.33 -36.12 -17.55
C GLY A 475 -9.82 -36.41 -17.54
N GLY A 476 -9.19 -36.29 -16.37
CA GLY A 476 -7.78 -36.58 -16.18
C GLY A 476 -7.06 -35.61 -15.24
N ARG A 477 -5.73 -35.65 -15.25
CA ARG A 477 -4.90 -34.74 -14.45
C ARG A 477 -4.80 -33.37 -15.14
N LEU A 478 -5.52 -32.39 -14.61
CA LEU A 478 -5.37 -30.98 -14.94
C LEU A 478 -4.06 -30.45 -14.37
N CYS A 479 -3.30 -29.72 -15.17
CA CYS A 479 -2.15 -28.94 -14.74
C CYS A 479 -2.28 -27.51 -15.27
N ALA A 480 -2.17 -26.51 -14.39
CA ALA A 480 -2.17 -25.10 -14.76
C ALA A 480 -1.38 -24.24 -13.76
N HIS A 481 -0.61 -23.28 -14.28
CA HIS A 481 0.17 -22.32 -13.48
C HIS A 481 -0.65 -21.06 -13.21
N ALA A 482 -1.54 -21.13 -12.23
CA ALA A 482 -2.34 -20.00 -11.76
C ALA A 482 -1.56 -19.14 -10.76
N ARG A 483 -1.65 -17.82 -10.91
CA ARG A 483 -1.12 -16.85 -9.94
C ARG A 483 -2.19 -15.83 -9.55
N ASP A 484 -2.56 -15.72 -8.28
CA ASP A 484 -1.93 -16.36 -7.10
C ASP A 484 -2.69 -17.61 -6.63
N MET A 485 -4.02 -17.55 -6.69
CA MET A 485 -4.91 -18.66 -6.34
C MET A 485 -6.02 -18.77 -7.39
N ALA A 486 -6.42 -20.00 -7.73
CA ALA A 486 -7.54 -20.24 -8.63
C ALA A 486 -8.51 -21.28 -8.09
N GLN A 487 -9.80 -20.97 -8.21
CA GLN A 487 -10.88 -21.91 -7.99
C GLN A 487 -11.22 -22.57 -9.33
N VAL A 488 -11.30 -23.90 -9.34
CA VAL A 488 -11.58 -24.68 -10.56
C VAL A 488 -12.97 -25.29 -10.48
N PHE A 489 -13.75 -25.14 -11.55
CA PHE A 489 -15.12 -25.60 -11.65
C PHE A 489 -15.32 -26.46 -12.90
N LEU A 490 -16.21 -27.45 -12.79
CA LEU A 490 -16.87 -28.08 -13.93
C LEU A 490 -18.31 -27.58 -14.00
N ASP A 491 -18.62 -26.88 -15.07
CA ASP A 491 -19.78 -26.00 -15.20
C ASP A 491 -19.84 -25.03 -14.01
N GLU A 492 -20.71 -25.28 -13.04
CA GLU A 492 -20.88 -24.44 -11.85
C GLU A 492 -20.41 -25.12 -10.56
N THR A 493 -19.99 -26.39 -10.64
CA THR A 493 -19.56 -27.17 -9.48
C THR A 493 -18.06 -27.04 -9.26
N MET A 494 -17.66 -26.51 -8.10
CA MET A 494 -16.25 -26.41 -7.72
C MET A 494 -15.65 -27.81 -7.50
N ILE A 495 -14.51 -28.08 -8.16
CA ILE A 495 -13.79 -29.35 -8.06
C ILE A 495 -12.44 -29.23 -7.33
N GLY A 496 -11.95 -28.01 -7.10
CA GLY A 496 -10.74 -27.81 -6.30
C GLY A 496 -10.10 -26.43 -6.43
N ILE A 497 -8.91 -26.28 -5.85
CA ILE A 497 -8.11 -25.05 -5.82
C ILE A 497 -6.72 -25.33 -6.39
N LEU A 498 -6.26 -24.43 -7.25
CA LEU A 498 -4.87 -24.34 -7.69
C LEU A 498 -4.20 -23.14 -7.01
N ASN A 499 -2.93 -23.29 -6.65
CA ASN A 499 -2.09 -22.22 -6.12
C ASN A 499 -0.60 -22.55 -6.36
N GLU A 500 0.30 -21.73 -5.84
CA GLU A 500 1.75 -21.93 -5.99
C GLU A 500 2.26 -23.31 -5.49
N ASN A 501 1.63 -23.90 -4.47
CA ASN A 501 2.01 -25.18 -3.87
C ASN A 501 1.28 -26.36 -4.52
N ASN A 502 0.15 -26.12 -5.19
CA ASN A 502 -0.63 -27.14 -5.86
C ASN A 502 -1.08 -26.67 -7.26
N GLN A 503 -0.35 -27.10 -8.28
CA GLN A 503 -0.63 -26.78 -9.68
C GLN A 503 -1.40 -27.88 -10.41
N ASN A 504 -1.77 -28.95 -9.70
CA ASN A 504 -2.44 -30.11 -10.29
C ASN A 504 -3.80 -30.34 -9.62
N LEU A 505 -4.75 -30.81 -10.43
CA LEU A 505 -6.07 -31.23 -9.93
C LEU A 505 -6.57 -32.42 -10.74
N HIS A 506 -7.31 -33.32 -10.12
CA HIS A 506 -7.97 -34.41 -10.84
C HIS A 506 -9.36 -33.96 -11.31
N ILE A 507 -9.61 -34.07 -12.62
CA ILE A 507 -10.92 -33.90 -13.24
C ILE A 507 -11.54 -35.30 -13.38
N PRO A 508 -12.76 -35.52 -12.86
CA PRO A 508 -13.46 -36.79 -12.99
C PRO A 508 -13.73 -37.15 -14.46
N GLU A 509 -13.92 -38.44 -14.74
CA GLU A 509 -14.30 -38.90 -16.08
C GLU A 509 -15.60 -38.23 -16.56
N LEU A 510 -15.60 -37.85 -17.84
CA LEU A 510 -16.68 -37.09 -18.46
C LEU A 510 -17.43 -37.96 -19.45
N ARG A 511 -18.75 -38.08 -19.27
CA ARG A 511 -19.65 -38.76 -20.23
C ARG A 511 -20.10 -37.84 -21.36
N VAL A 512 -20.09 -36.53 -21.10
CA VAL A 512 -20.47 -35.46 -22.03
C VAL A 512 -19.47 -34.32 -21.87
N CYS A 513 -19.34 -33.50 -22.91
CA CYS A 513 -18.51 -32.31 -22.81
C CYS A 513 -19.09 -31.32 -21.78
N ARG A 514 -18.22 -30.74 -20.95
CA ARG A 514 -18.57 -29.79 -19.88
C ARG A 514 -17.66 -28.57 -19.95
N TYR A 515 -18.05 -27.47 -19.33
CA TYR A 515 -17.18 -26.31 -19.20
C TYR A 515 -16.18 -26.50 -18.07
N LEU A 516 -14.89 -26.51 -18.39
CA LEU A 516 -13.84 -26.26 -17.43
C LEU A 516 -13.71 -24.75 -17.22
N ARG A 517 -13.83 -24.31 -15.98
CA ARG A 517 -13.75 -22.90 -15.58
C ARG A 517 -12.68 -22.73 -14.51
N ILE A 518 -11.71 -21.86 -14.75
CA ILE A 518 -10.61 -21.56 -13.83
C ILE A 518 -10.70 -20.08 -13.48
N LEU A 519 -11.23 -19.78 -12.29
CA LEU A 519 -11.36 -18.41 -11.77
C LEU A 519 -10.11 -18.08 -10.95
N VAL A 520 -9.26 -17.21 -11.47
CA VAL A 520 -8.00 -16.80 -10.82
C VAL A 520 -8.18 -15.45 -10.12
N GLU A 521 -7.70 -15.36 -8.89
CA GLU A 521 -7.62 -14.13 -8.10
C GLU A 521 -6.18 -13.60 -8.09
N ASN A 522 -6.01 -12.32 -8.43
CA ASN A 522 -4.77 -11.58 -8.13
C ASN A 522 -4.82 -11.12 -6.67
N GLN A 523 -3.98 -11.69 -5.81
CA GLN A 523 -3.95 -11.38 -4.37
C GLN A 523 -2.99 -10.24 -4.01
N GLY A 524 -2.58 -9.47 -5.03
CA GLY A 524 -1.60 -8.38 -4.95
C GLY A 524 -0.25 -8.83 -5.51
N ARG A 525 0.40 -7.97 -6.30
CA ARG A 525 1.76 -8.23 -6.80
C ARG A 525 2.78 -8.03 -5.71
N VAL A 526 3.82 -8.87 -5.70
CA VAL A 526 4.96 -8.69 -4.81
C VAL A 526 5.53 -7.28 -4.99
N ASN A 527 5.75 -6.59 -3.88
CA ASN A 527 6.12 -5.18 -3.88
C ASN A 527 7.58 -4.91 -3.53
N PHE A 528 8.35 -5.93 -3.15
CA PHE A 528 9.74 -5.81 -2.71
C PHE A 528 10.60 -6.96 -3.26
N SER A 529 11.91 -6.73 -3.37
CA SER A 529 12.94 -7.64 -3.93
C SER A 529 12.99 -7.76 -5.47
N TRP A 530 13.88 -8.62 -5.96
CA TRP A 530 13.97 -8.96 -7.39
C TRP A 530 12.74 -9.72 -7.92
N GLN A 531 11.92 -10.29 -7.03
CA GLN A 531 10.74 -11.06 -7.42
C GLN A 531 9.74 -10.24 -8.25
N ILE A 532 9.71 -8.92 -8.10
CA ILE A 532 8.80 -8.02 -8.83
C ILE A 532 8.88 -8.16 -10.36
N GLN A 533 9.99 -8.66 -10.91
CA GLN A 533 10.14 -8.91 -12.35
C GLN A 533 9.18 -9.97 -12.89
N ASN A 534 8.68 -10.85 -12.01
CA ASN A 534 7.95 -12.07 -12.38
C ASN A 534 6.51 -12.06 -11.86
N GLU A 535 5.90 -10.90 -11.62
CA GLU A 535 4.58 -10.80 -10.98
C GLU A 535 3.41 -10.67 -11.97
N ARG A 536 3.49 -11.35 -13.13
CA ARG A 536 2.32 -11.52 -14.02
C ARG A 536 1.26 -12.38 -13.35
N LYS A 537 -0.01 -12.01 -13.48
CA LYS A 537 -1.14 -12.63 -12.76
C LYS A 537 -2.11 -13.32 -13.72
N GLY A 538 -2.98 -14.18 -13.20
CA GLY A 538 -3.82 -15.07 -14.01
C GLY A 538 -3.10 -16.39 -14.32
N ILE A 539 -3.32 -16.95 -15.51
CA ILE A 539 -2.62 -18.15 -15.96
C ILE A 539 -1.37 -17.72 -16.75
N THR A 540 -0.19 -18.09 -16.26
CA THR A 540 1.10 -17.63 -16.80
C THR A 540 1.81 -18.63 -17.72
N GLY A 541 1.19 -19.79 -17.97
CA GLY A 541 1.71 -20.84 -18.85
C GLY A 541 0.59 -21.64 -19.51
N SER A 542 0.93 -22.77 -20.12
CA SER A 542 -0.06 -23.68 -20.72
C SER A 542 -0.96 -24.33 -19.68
N VAL A 543 -2.19 -24.61 -20.06
CA VAL A 543 -3.10 -25.49 -19.31
C VAL A 543 -3.14 -26.84 -20.02
N SER A 544 -3.09 -27.95 -19.28
CA SER A 544 -3.11 -29.29 -19.90
C SER A 544 -3.95 -30.29 -19.11
N ILE A 545 -4.48 -31.30 -19.81
CA ILE A 545 -5.08 -32.51 -19.22
C ILE A 545 -4.27 -33.71 -19.69
N ASN A 546 -3.78 -34.54 -18.77
CA ASN A 546 -2.94 -35.71 -19.08
C ASN A 546 -1.75 -35.36 -19.99
N ASN A 547 -1.10 -34.22 -19.73
CA ASN A 547 -0.01 -33.65 -20.53
C ASN A 547 -0.37 -33.21 -21.95
N SER A 548 -1.65 -33.26 -22.34
CA SER A 548 -2.14 -32.71 -23.60
C SER A 548 -2.56 -31.26 -23.39
N SER A 549 -1.96 -30.32 -24.12
CA SER A 549 -2.27 -28.90 -23.99
C SER A 549 -3.72 -28.62 -24.38
N LEU A 550 -4.39 -27.79 -23.59
CA LEU A 550 -5.72 -27.26 -23.91
C LEU A 550 -5.56 -25.95 -24.68
N GLU A 551 -6.42 -25.78 -25.69
CA GLU A 551 -6.41 -24.62 -26.59
C GLU A 551 -7.83 -24.08 -26.79
N GLY A 552 -7.95 -22.80 -27.15
CA GLY A 552 -9.21 -22.13 -27.45
C GLY A 552 -10.02 -21.79 -26.19
N PHE A 553 -9.51 -20.84 -25.41
CA PHE A 553 -10.14 -20.30 -24.21
C PHE A 553 -11.00 -19.08 -24.49
N THR A 554 -12.10 -18.98 -23.75
CA THR A 554 -12.86 -17.74 -23.56
C THR A 554 -12.46 -17.16 -22.20
N ILE A 555 -11.97 -15.93 -22.18
CA ILE A 555 -11.38 -15.29 -21.00
C ILE A 555 -12.23 -14.08 -20.63
N TYR A 556 -12.80 -14.09 -19.41
CA TYR A 556 -13.59 -12.99 -18.88
C TYR A 556 -12.77 -12.19 -17.87
N SER A 557 -12.69 -10.88 -18.09
CA SER A 557 -12.03 -9.94 -17.17
C SER A 557 -13.02 -9.45 -16.12
N LEU A 558 -12.68 -9.62 -14.84
CA LEU A 558 -13.48 -9.17 -13.70
C LEU A 558 -12.71 -8.14 -12.87
N GLU A 559 -12.54 -6.95 -13.45
CA GLU A 559 -11.87 -5.82 -12.80
C GLU A 559 -12.67 -5.19 -11.65
N MET A 560 -13.97 -5.50 -11.58
CA MET A 560 -14.91 -4.92 -10.60
C MET A 560 -14.96 -3.37 -10.62
N LYS A 561 -14.75 -2.77 -11.80
CA LYS A 561 -14.89 -1.32 -12.03
C LYS A 561 -16.36 -0.89 -11.89
N MET A 562 -16.60 0.37 -11.53
CA MET A 562 -17.96 0.92 -11.38
C MET A 562 -18.84 0.74 -12.63
N SER A 563 -18.25 0.80 -13.82
CA SER A 563 -18.99 0.56 -15.07
C SER A 563 -19.65 -0.81 -15.17
N PHE A 564 -19.14 -1.84 -14.46
CA PHE A 564 -19.83 -3.12 -14.35
C PHE A 564 -21.15 -2.98 -13.59
N PHE A 565 -21.14 -2.25 -12.48
CA PHE A 565 -22.35 -2.02 -11.67
C PHE A 565 -23.37 -1.12 -12.38
N GLU A 566 -22.91 -0.19 -13.22
CA GLU A 566 -23.79 0.60 -14.10
C GLU A 566 -24.51 -0.28 -15.13
N ARG A 567 -23.79 -1.20 -15.80
CA ARG A 567 -24.38 -2.11 -16.81
C ARG A 567 -25.39 -3.11 -16.26
N THR A 568 -25.31 -3.45 -14.98
CA THR A 568 -26.29 -4.34 -14.34
C THR A 568 -27.62 -3.66 -14.04
N GLY A 569 -27.74 -2.33 -14.22
CA GLY A 569 -28.93 -1.55 -13.86
C GLY A 569 -29.19 -1.48 -12.34
N ILE A 570 -28.30 -2.03 -11.53
CA ILE A 570 -28.41 -2.04 -10.05
C ILE A 570 -28.39 -0.60 -9.52
N MET A 571 -27.58 0.28 -10.13
CA MET A 571 -27.49 1.68 -9.70
C MET A 571 -28.77 2.48 -9.98
N ASP A 572 -29.49 2.20 -11.08
CA ASP A 572 -30.76 2.86 -11.41
C ASP A 572 -31.87 2.49 -10.42
N SER A 573 -31.86 1.25 -9.92
CA SER A 573 -32.81 0.79 -8.89
C SER A 573 -32.52 1.33 -7.49
N CYS A 574 -31.30 1.82 -7.24
CA CYS A 574 -30.89 2.37 -5.94
C CYS A 574 -30.94 3.91 -5.88
N SER A 575 -30.90 4.57 -7.03
CA SER A 575 -30.93 6.04 -7.14
C SER A 575 -32.34 6.64 -7.04
N SER A 576 -33.40 5.83 -7.06
CA SER A 576 -34.77 6.29 -6.80
C SER A 576 -35.10 6.52 -5.32
N MET A 577 -34.10 6.70 -4.45
CA MET A 577 -34.29 7.08 -3.05
C MET A 577 -34.04 8.59 -2.89
N ASP A 578 -35.05 9.39 -3.24
CA ASP A 578 -35.07 10.83 -2.92
C ASP A 578 -35.03 11.02 -1.40
N VAL A 579 -33.93 11.60 -0.90
CA VAL A 579 -33.85 12.11 0.47
C VAL A 579 -34.26 13.59 0.43
N THR A 580 -35.56 13.86 0.59
CA THR A 580 -36.00 15.21 0.93
C THR A 580 -35.73 15.46 2.41
N LEU A 581 -34.83 16.38 2.74
CA LEU A 581 -34.69 16.90 4.12
C LEU A 581 -35.95 17.68 4.48
N GLY A 582 -36.76 17.13 5.40
CA GLY A 582 -37.82 17.83 6.10
C GLY A 582 -37.47 17.96 7.57
N ASP A 583 -37.52 19.18 8.09
CA ASP A 583 -37.28 19.52 9.48
C ASP A 583 -38.28 18.83 10.43
N ILE A 584 -37.74 18.25 11.51
CA ILE A 584 -38.41 17.84 12.76
C ILE A 584 -39.33 16.59 12.68
N GLY A 585 -38.98 15.56 13.47
CA GLY A 585 -39.98 14.69 14.12
C GLY A 585 -39.96 13.21 13.71
N ILE A 586 -39.96 12.35 14.73
CA ILE A 586 -39.90 10.89 14.70
C ILE A 586 -41.17 10.29 14.05
N LEU A 587 -41.05 9.37 13.06
CA LEU A 587 -41.54 7.96 13.07
C LEU A 587 -41.68 7.33 11.66
N GLY A 588 -41.32 6.04 11.56
CA GLY A 588 -42.07 5.02 10.80
C GLY A 588 -41.64 4.71 9.37
N LEU A 589 -40.62 3.86 9.17
CA LEU A 589 -40.35 3.24 7.86
C LEU A 589 -41.24 1.99 7.66
N ARG A 590 -42.28 2.12 6.81
CA ARG A 590 -42.93 0.98 6.16
C ARG A 590 -43.15 1.27 4.66
N LYS A 591 -42.47 0.44 3.84
CA LYS A 591 -42.90 -0.13 2.53
C LYS A 591 -43.05 0.84 1.33
N HIS A 592 -42.70 0.52 0.08
CA HIS A 592 -42.46 -0.75 -0.63
C HIS A 592 -41.53 -0.51 -1.85
N CYS A 593 -40.53 -1.37 -2.10
CA CYS A 593 -40.06 -1.62 -3.46
C CYS A 593 -41.03 -2.63 -4.09
N THR A 594 -41.92 -2.19 -4.96
CA THR A 594 -42.69 -3.07 -5.85
C THR A 594 -41.85 -3.34 -7.08
N PHE A 595 -41.22 -4.52 -7.16
CA PHE A 595 -40.91 -5.13 -8.45
C PHE A 595 -42.04 -6.10 -8.78
N LEU A 596 -42.54 -6.01 -10.01
CA LEU A 596 -43.53 -6.91 -10.60
C LEU A 596 -43.09 -8.36 -10.43
N GLU A 597 -44.04 -9.22 -10.07
CA GLU A 597 -43.84 -10.66 -9.90
C GLU A 597 -43.17 -11.32 -11.12
N PRO A 598 -42.42 -12.43 -10.90
CA PRO A 598 -41.75 -13.17 -11.97
C PRO A 598 -42.78 -13.93 -12.82
N GLY A 599 -43.35 -13.26 -13.81
CA GLY A 599 -44.31 -13.86 -14.74
C GLY A 599 -44.50 -13.12 -16.07
N PHE A 600 -43.75 -12.06 -16.33
CA PHE A 600 -43.98 -11.17 -17.48
C PHE A 600 -42.79 -11.00 -18.43
N ILE A 601 -42.02 -12.06 -18.67
CA ILE A 601 -41.15 -12.17 -19.86
C ILE A 601 -41.32 -13.57 -20.46
N GLN A 602 -42.54 -13.88 -20.89
CA GLN A 602 -42.79 -15.03 -21.78
C GLN A 602 -43.87 -14.78 -22.85
N LYS A 603 -44.28 -13.52 -23.06
CA LYS A 603 -45.28 -13.14 -24.07
C LYS A 603 -44.95 -11.82 -24.77
N THR A 604 -43.79 -11.75 -25.41
CA THR A 604 -43.54 -10.72 -26.45
C THR A 604 -42.56 -11.19 -27.53
N MET A 605 -42.63 -12.47 -27.92
CA MET A 605 -41.99 -13.00 -29.13
C MET A 605 -42.86 -14.05 -29.86
N ARG A 606 -44.20 -13.92 -29.79
CA ARG A 606 -45.14 -14.68 -30.62
C ARG A 606 -46.41 -13.86 -30.90
N SER A 607 -46.32 -12.83 -31.75
CA SER A 607 -47.46 -12.33 -32.55
C SER A 607 -47.00 -11.28 -33.56
N SER A 608 -46.27 -11.71 -34.59
CA SER A 608 -46.16 -10.98 -35.85
C SER A 608 -45.87 -11.97 -36.98
N CYS A 609 -46.83 -12.87 -37.22
CA CYS A 609 -46.90 -13.63 -38.46
C CYS A 609 -48.29 -13.44 -39.05
N LEU A 610 -48.33 -12.75 -40.18
CA LEU A 610 -49.31 -12.84 -41.27
C LEU A 610 -50.82 -12.84 -40.94
N ARG A 611 -51.50 -11.80 -41.48
CA ARG A 611 -52.66 -11.99 -42.37
C ARG A 611 -52.82 -10.76 -43.26
N ARG A 612 -52.46 -10.90 -44.54
CA ARG A 612 -53.22 -10.39 -45.70
C ARG A 612 -52.79 -11.21 -46.92
N TRP A 613 -53.73 -12.08 -47.31
CA TRP A 613 -53.80 -12.98 -48.48
C TRP A 613 -52.87 -14.19 -48.50
#